data_AF-A0A523XQM4-F1
#
_entry.id   AF-A0A523XQM4-F1
#
_cell.length_a   1.000
_cell.length_b   1.000
_cell.length_c   1.000
_cell.angle_alpha   90.00
_cell.angle_beta   90.00
_cell.angle_gamma   90.00
#
_symmetry.space_group_name_H-M   'P 1'
#
loop_
_entity.id
_entity.type
_entity.pdbx_description
1 polymer ?
#
loop_
_entity_poly.entity_id
_entity_poly.type
_entity_poly.pdbx_seq_one_letter_code
_entity_poly.pdbx_strand_id
1 'polypeptide(L)'
;DEKRIVFTWVNASASPSRQYTYGISFPKKYVEPGAIVTKKAVRRRSVFKTIENIFPLLFGFLMVSFVAMIGVVASLTQKRRLMKYMPPSLAIEGVGIKRGLTAVEAAILLEKPLDRVCTMILFGLLKKDALRVAKAKPLRLEVLEKNKEKLREYESLFLAAVDKKGRVPETKLRKVITSLIKGTNEKMKGFSRRDTREYYRSIVDKAWEQVASSETEEVASEVLDREMEWLIADERYEQRMKEALGDRVVIVPVWYPGYRTGAAGARGPGISVPSLPGSEFANSVVRSVEGFAHGLVSKVESFTGGITKVTNPPPAKSGSSWSSGGSGCACACACAGCACACAGGGR
;
A
#
# COMPACT_ATOMS: atom_id res chain seq x y z
N ASP A 1 36.07 -63.28 82.25
CA ASP A 1 36.07 -64.23 81.13
C ASP A 1 34.88 -65.16 81.25
N GLU A 2 34.07 -65.31 80.20
CA GLU A 2 33.41 -66.57 79.82
C GLU A 2 32.42 -66.37 78.64
N LYS A 3 32.59 -67.21 77.61
CA LYS A 3 31.63 -67.55 76.53
C LYS A 3 31.50 -66.59 75.33
N ARG A 4 32.62 -66.14 74.73
CA ARG A 4 32.59 -65.85 73.28
C ARG A 4 32.77 -67.15 72.51
N ILE A 5 31.70 -67.62 71.88
CA ILE A 5 31.75 -68.80 71.02
C ILE A 5 32.23 -68.35 69.65
N VAL A 6 33.41 -68.83 69.25
CA VAL A 6 33.98 -68.58 67.92
C VAL A 6 33.76 -69.83 67.08
N PHE A 7 33.05 -69.69 65.97
CA PHE A 7 32.91 -70.74 64.98
C PHE A 7 33.89 -70.45 63.84
N THR A 8 34.88 -71.32 63.67
CA THR A 8 35.83 -71.24 62.55
C THR A 8 35.45 -72.27 61.50
N TRP A 9 35.26 -71.81 60.27
CA TRP A 9 35.03 -72.68 59.13
C TRP A 9 36.20 -72.57 58.16
N VAL A 10 36.75 -73.72 57.76
CA VAL A 10 37.92 -73.80 56.86
C VAL A 10 37.55 -74.63 55.64
N ASN A 11 37.78 -74.08 54.46
CA ASN A 11 37.63 -74.80 53.19
C ASN A 11 38.99 -75.00 52.55
N ALA A 12 39.48 -76.25 52.57
CA ALA A 12 40.78 -76.62 52.03
C ALA A 12 40.87 -76.55 50.49
N SER A 13 39.74 -76.36 49.79
CA SER A 13 39.65 -76.32 48.32
C SER A 13 39.37 -74.92 47.75
N ALA A 14 39.49 -73.87 48.56
CA ALA A 14 39.23 -72.49 48.12
C ALA A 14 40.34 -71.98 47.18
N SER A 15 39.96 -71.41 46.03
CA SER A 15 40.88 -70.88 45.02
C SER A 15 41.00 -69.35 45.11
N PRO A 16 42.21 -68.76 45.06
CA PRO A 16 42.41 -67.32 45.26
C PRO A 16 41.84 -66.42 44.15
N SER A 17 41.49 -66.98 42.98
CA SER A 17 40.99 -66.20 41.83
C SER A 17 39.47 -66.05 41.79
N ARG A 18 38.73 -66.66 42.73
CA ARG A 18 37.26 -66.68 42.71
C ARG A 18 36.69 -65.92 43.90
N GLN A 19 35.72 -65.05 43.64
CA GLN A 19 34.98 -64.36 44.69
C GLN A 19 33.96 -65.34 45.32
N TYR A 20 34.03 -65.49 46.64
CA TYR A 20 33.07 -66.30 47.40
C TYR A 20 32.19 -65.38 48.25
N THR A 21 30.89 -65.59 48.16
CA THR A 21 29.91 -64.85 48.97
C THR A 21 29.47 -65.75 50.11
N TYR A 22 29.79 -65.34 51.34
CA TYR A 22 29.36 -66.03 52.55
C TYR A 22 28.19 -65.28 53.18
N GLY A 23 27.17 -66.03 53.59
CA GLY A 23 26.04 -65.50 54.34
C GLY A 23 26.02 -66.14 55.72
N ILE A 24 26.00 -65.31 56.76
CA ILE A 24 25.73 -65.77 58.12
C ILE A 24 24.28 -65.40 58.42
N SER A 25 23.46 -66.39 58.76
CA SER A 25 22.07 -66.18 59.16
C SER A 25 21.90 -66.50 60.65
N PHE A 26 21.27 -65.59 61.38
CA PHE A 26 20.92 -65.81 62.79
C PHE A 26 19.42 -66.08 62.94
N PRO A 27 19.00 -66.98 63.85
CA PRO A 27 17.59 -67.17 64.15
C PRO A 27 16.97 -65.86 64.65
N LYS A 28 15.81 -65.50 64.09
CA LYS A 28 15.12 -64.22 64.34
C LYS A 28 14.89 -63.91 65.83
N LYS A 29 14.75 -64.93 66.68
CA LYS A 29 14.58 -64.81 68.13
C LYS A 29 15.78 -64.22 68.89
N TYR A 30 16.97 -64.24 68.30
CA TYR A 30 18.21 -63.77 68.93
C TYR A 30 18.77 -62.49 68.30
N VAL A 31 18.03 -61.84 67.40
CA VAL A 31 18.45 -60.60 66.71
C VAL A 31 17.58 -59.45 67.21
N GLU A 32 18.21 -58.38 67.70
CA GLU A 32 17.48 -57.20 68.19
C GLU A 32 16.67 -56.51 67.07
N PRO A 33 15.43 -56.05 67.35
CA PRO A 33 14.61 -55.36 66.37
C PRO A 33 15.24 -54.00 66.02
N GLY A 34 15.90 -53.91 64.87
CA GLY A 34 16.51 -52.67 64.37
C GLY A 34 17.82 -52.85 63.62
N ALA A 35 18.49 -54.01 63.75
CA ALA A 35 19.79 -54.26 63.12
C ALA A 35 19.74 -54.57 61.61
N ILE A 36 18.56 -54.60 60.97
CA ILE A 36 18.39 -55.01 59.57
C ILE A 36 18.01 -53.80 58.70
N VAL A 37 18.96 -53.28 57.91
CA VAL A 37 18.72 -52.19 56.95
C VAL A 37 18.48 -52.76 55.54
N THR A 38 17.23 -52.93 55.14
CA THR A 38 16.88 -53.26 53.75
C THR A 38 16.77 -52.00 52.89
N LYS A 39 17.71 -51.79 51.95
CA LYS A 39 17.59 -50.72 50.93
C LYS A 39 16.54 -51.14 49.88
N LYS A 40 15.39 -50.46 49.84
CA LYS A 40 14.37 -50.67 48.80
C LYS A 40 14.86 -50.15 47.44
N ALA A 41 14.94 -51.02 46.44
CA ALA A 41 15.23 -50.64 45.06
C ALA A 41 14.02 -49.96 44.40
N VAL A 42 14.18 -48.69 43.99
CA VAL A 42 13.15 -47.95 43.23
C VAL A 42 13.32 -48.25 41.74
N ARG A 43 12.42 -49.06 41.19
CA ARG A 43 12.29 -49.37 39.76
C ARG A 43 11.78 -48.14 38.99
N ARG A 44 12.69 -47.30 38.46
CA ARG A 44 12.35 -46.14 37.60
C ARG A 44 12.05 -46.64 36.18
N ARG A 45 10.76 -46.70 35.82
CA ARG A 45 10.20 -47.20 34.54
C ARG A 45 10.44 -46.18 33.40
N SER A 46 10.73 -46.67 32.20
CA SER A 46 11.21 -45.93 31.01
C SER A 46 10.19 -45.01 30.31
N VAL A 47 9.25 -44.41 31.03
CA VAL A 47 8.19 -43.55 30.46
C VAL A 47 8.65 -42.09 30.34
N PHE A 48 9.62 -41.65 31.13
CA PHE A 48 10.06 -40.25 31.16
C PHE A 48 10.93 -39.83 29.95
N LYS A 49 11.66 -40.75 29.32
CA LYS A 49 12.57 -40.42 28.20
C LYS A 49 11.86 -40.08 26.89
N THR A 50 10.66 -40.60 26.65
CA THR A 50 9.90 -40.35 25.41
C THR A 50 9.15 -39.02 25.47
N ILE A 51 8.79 -38.54 26.67
CA ILE A 51 8.07 -37.29 26.88
C ILE A 51 9.03 -36.08 26.81
N GLU A 52 10.27 -36.21 27.27
CA GLU A 52 11.28 -35.12 27.21
C GLU A 52 11.65 -34.68 25.79
N ASN A 53 11.61 -35.56 24.79
CA ASN A 53 12.03 -35.23 23.43
C ASN A 53 10.92 -34.68 22.53
N ILE A 54 9.65 -34.98 22.81
CA ILE A 54 8.50 -34.56 21.97
C ILE A 54 7.94 -33.20 22.42
N PHE A 55 7.98 -32.93 23.73
CA PHE A 55 7.45 -31.70 24.32
C PHE A 55 8.06 -30.39 23.78
N PRO A 56 9.40 -30.24 23.63
CA PRO A 56 9.98 -28.98 23.15
C PRO A 56 9.69 -28.69 21.68
N LEU A 57 9.56 -29.73 20.83
CA LEU A 57 9.30 -29.57 19.40
C LEU A 57 7.86 -29.10 19.14
N LEU A 58 6.89 -29.72 19.83
CA LEU A 58 5.47 -29.34 19.74
C LEU A 58 5.24 -27.93 20.31
N PHE A 59 5.87 -27.63 21.45
CA PHE A 59 5.73 -26.32 22.11
C PHE A 59 6.37 -25.20 21.30
N GLY A 60 7.52 -25.46 20.67
CA GLY A 60 8.18 -24.51 19.75
C GLY A 60 7.32 -24.18 18.54
N PHE A 61 6.73 -25.19 17.89
CA PHE A 61 5.84 -24.98 16.74
C PHE A 61 4.58 -24.18 17.12
N LEU A 62 4.00 -24.48 18.28
CA LEU A 62 2.80 -23.82 18.78
C LEU A 62 3.09 -22.33 19.08
N MET A 63 4.24 -22.00 19.68
CA MET A 63 4.65 -20.62 19.91
C MET A 63 4.86 -19.83 18.62
N VAL A 64 5.53 -20.40 17.62
CA VAL A 64 5.73 -19.73 16.33
C VAL A 64 4.40 -19.51 15.61
N SER A 65 3.50 -20.51 15.61
CA SER A 65 2.16 -20.35 15.04
C SER A 65 1.31 -19.31 15.77
N PHE A 66 1.46 -19.20 17.09
CA PHE A 66 0.71 -18.25 17.91
C PHE A 66 1.15 -16.81 17.65
N VAL A 67 2.46 -16.57 17.54
CA VAL A 67 3.00 -15.25 17.17
C VAL A 67 2.58 -14.87 15.74
N ALA A 68 2.63 -15.81 14.78
CA ALA A 68 2.15 -15.58 13.43
C ALA A 68 0.64 -15.27 13.40
N MET A 69 -0.16 -16.01 14.18
CA MET A 69 -1.60 -15.80 14.32
C MET A 69 -1.91 -14.42 14.91
N ILE A 70 -1.19 -13.98 15.94
CA ILE A 70 -1.32 -12.63 16.50
C ILE A 70 -1.02 -11.58 15.43
N GLY A 71 0.05 -11.74 14.65
CA GLY A 71 0.39 -10.83 13.55
C GLY A 71 -0.71 -10.73 12.49
N VAL A 72 -1.29 -11.87 12.09
CA VAL A 72 -2.40 -11.92 11.12
C VAL A 72 -3.66 -11.30 11.70
N VAL A 73 -4.05 -11.65 12.94
CA VAL A 73 -5.23 -11.10 13.61
C VAL A 73 -5.07 -9.59 13.83
N ALA A 74 -3.89 -9.11 14.22
CA ALA A 74 -3.59 -7.69 14.35
C ALA A 74 -3.72 -6.95 13.01
N SER A 75 -3.21 -7.53 11.91
CA SER A 75 -3.34 -6.97 10.56
C SER A 75 -4.80 -6.92 10.09
N LEU A 76 -5.56 -8.00 10.30
CA LEU A 76 -6.98 -8.08 9.94
C LEU A 76 -7.86 -7.17 10.80
N THR A 77 -7.60 -7.08 12.11
CA THR A 77 -8.33 -6.17 13.00
C THR A 77 -8.00 -4.71 12.71
N GLN A 78 -6.76 -4.37 12.34
CA GLN A 78 -6.41 -3.03 11.87
C GLN A 78 -7.22 -2.67 10.61
N LYS A 79 -7.29 -3.57 9.62
CA LYS A 79 -8.13 -3.39 8.42
C LYS A 79 -9.61 -3.22 8.77
N ARG A 80 -10.14 -4.02 9.69
CA ARG A 80 -11.54 -3.93 10.14
C ARG A 80 -11.84 -2.67 10.95
N ARG A 81 -10.91 -2.20 11.78
CA ARG A 81 -11.04 -0.95 12.57
C ARG A 81 -11.08 0.28 11.68
N LEU A 82 -10.31 0.28 10.58
CA LEU A 82 -10.39 1.33 9.55
C LEU A 82 -11.79 1.41 8.91
N MET A 83 -12.57 0.32 8.90
CA MET A 83 -13.93 0.29 8.33
C MET A 83 -15.03 0.61 9.36
N LYS A 84 -14.78 0.45 10.67
CA LYS A 84 -15.82 0.52 11.72
C LYS A 84 -16.15 1.92 12.23
N TYR A 85 -15.34 2.92 11.88
CA TYR A 85 -15.61 4.32 12.19
C TYR A 85 -15.19 5.18 11.01
N MET A 86 -15.95 5.12 9.92
CA MET A 86 -16.07 6.33 9.10
C MET A 86 -16.89 7.30 9.95
N PRO A 87 -16.34 8.48 10.33
CA PRO A 87 -17.17 9.48 10.97
C PRO A 87 -18.41 9.70 10.09
N PRO A 88 -19.62 9.81 10.65
CA PRO A 88 -20.79 10.11 9.85
C PRO A 88 -20.50 11.40 9.09
N SER A 89 -20.25 11.26 7.79
CA SER A 89 -20.07 12.39 6.89
C SER A 89 -21.45 13.00 6.70
N LEU A 90 -21.90 13.77 7.67
CA LEU A 90 -22.90 14.81 7.47
C LEU A 90 -22.25 15.92 6.65
N ALA A 91 -21.86 15.57 5.41
CA ALA A 91 -21.63 16.55 4.39
C ALA A 91 -23.02 17.06 4.06
N ILE A 92 -23.29 18.32 4.37
CA ILE A 92 -24.36 19.06 3.71
C ILE A 92 -24.07 18.85 2.21
N GLU A 93 -24.89 18.02 1.54
CA GLU A 93 -24.71 17.79 0.12
C GLU A 93 -24.76 19.16 -0.54
N GLY A 94 -23.60 19.59 -1.06
CA GLY A 94 -23.53 20.83 -1.79
C GLY A 94 -24.51 20.74 -2.95
N VAL A 95 -25.28 21.79 -3.19
CA VAL A 95 -26.23 21.79 -4.31
C VAL A 95 -25.51 22.22 -5.59
N GLY A 96 -25.80 21.52 -6.68
CA GLY A 96 -25.29 21.87 -8.01
C GLY A 96 -23.87 21.38 -8.32
N ILE A 97 -23.45 21.68 -9.55
CA ILE A 97 -22.22 21.16 -10.17
C ILE A 97 -21.08 22.18 -10.10
N LYS A 98 -19.86 21.74 -9.76
CA LYS A 98 -18.67 22.59 -9.86
C LYS A 98 -18.18 22.64 -11.31
N ARG A 99 -18.41 23.76 -11.99
CA ARG A 99 -17.85 24.04 -13.32
C ARG A 99 -16.42 24.60 -13.25
N GLY A 100 -15.68 24.46 -14.34
CA GLY A 100 -14.34 25.05 -14.51
C GLY A 100 -13.20 24.28 -13.83
N LEU A 101 -13.40 23.00 -13.51
CA LEU A 101 -12.28 22.11 -13.19
C LEU A 101 -11.57 21.76 -14.50
N THR A 102 -10.25 21.65 -14.39
CA THR A 102 -9.39 21.20 -15.48
C THR A 102 -9.50 19.68 -15.68
N ALA A 103 -9.12 19.16 -16.85
CA ALA A 103 -9.15 17.71 -17.10
C ALA A 103 -8.40 16.89 -16.03
N VAL A 104 -7.26 17.40 -15.55
CA VAL A 104 -6.46 16.80 -14.48
C VAL A 104 -7.20 16.79 -13.13
N GLU A 105 -7.87 17.90 -12.77
CA GLU A 105 -8.66 17.98 -11.53
C GLU A 105 -9.92 17.12 -11.62
N ALA A 106 -10.55 17.07 -12.79
CA ALA A 106 -11.66 16.17 -13.07
C ALA A 106 -11.22 14.71 -12.96
N ALA A 107 -10.03 14.34 -13.44
CA ALA A 107 -9.49 12.99 -13.29
C ALA A 107 -9.31 12.60 -11.81
N ILE A 108 -8.90 13.53 -10.94
CA ILE A 108 -8.86 13.31 -9.48
C ILE A 108 -10.27 13.08 -8.93
N LEU A 109 -11.25 13.89 -9.34
CA LEU A 109 -12.64 13.75 -8.91
C LEU A 109 -13.27 12.44 -9.41
N LEU A 110 -12.90 11.98 -10.60
CA LEU A 110 -13.31 10.72 -11.22
C LEU A 110 -12.49 9.52 -10.70
N GLU A 111 -11.65 9.73 -9.68
CA GLU A 111 -10.87 8.70 -8.99
C GLU A 111 -9.97 7.89 -9.94
N LYS A 112 -9.41 8.55 -10.96
CA LYS A 112 -8.50 7.93 -11.92
C LYS A 112 -7.15 7.59 -11.28
N PRO A 113 -6.44 6.56 -11.79
CA PRO A 113 -5.13 6.16 -11.27
C PRO A 113 -4.14 7.34 -11.19
N LEU A 114 -3.40 7.47 -10.09
CA LEU A 114 -2.56 8.65 -9.84
C LEU A 114 -1.36 8.75 -10.78
N ASP A 115 -0.83 7.62 -11.24
CA ASP A 115 0.17 7.54 -12.29
C ASP A 115 -0.35 8.16 -13.61
N ARG A 116 -1.61 7.87 -13.97
CA ARG A 116 -2.28 8.50 -15.11
C ARG A 116 -2.43 10.01 -14.93
N VAL A 117 -2.85 10.46 -13.75
CA VAL A 117 -2.93 11.90 -13.43
C VAL A 117 -1.57 12.58 -13.56
N CYS A 118 -0.48 11.94 -13.12
CA CYS A 118 0.88 12.46 -13.31
C CYS A 118 1.24 12.61 -14.80
N THR A 119 0.89 11.62 -15.62
CA THR A 119 1.09 11.66 -17.07
C THR A 119 0.26 12.77 -17.73
N MET A 120 -0.98 12.99 -17.30
CA MET A 120 -1.81 14.08 -17.81
C MET A 120 -1.20 15.46 -17.50
N ILE A 121 -0.65 15.65 -16.30
CA ILE A 121 0.08 16.88 -15.95
C ILE A 121 1.30 17.07 -16.88
N LEU A 122 2.05 15.99 -17.11
CA LEU A 122 3.21 16.03 -18.02
C LEU A 122 2.79 16.39 -19.44
N PHE A 123 1.74 15.80 -19.98
CA PHE A 123 1.23 16.14 -21.32
C PHE A 123 0.76 17.59 -21.41
N GLY A 124 0.06 18.11 -20.39
CA GLY A 124 -0.32 19.53 -20.33
C GLY A 124 0.90 20.46 -20.38
N LEU A 125 1.99 20.09 -19.69
CA LEU A 125 3.25 20.84 -19.73
C LEU A 125 3.96 20.76 -21.08
N LEU A 126 3.90 19.60 -21.76
CA LEU A 126 4.44 19.43 -23.12
C LEU A 126 3.65 20.26 -24.12
N LYS A 127 2.31 20.21 -24.06
CA LYS A 127 1.41 20.99 -24.93
C LYS A 127 1.64 22.50 -24.77
N LYS A 128 2.03 22.96 -23.58
CA LYS A 128 2.33 24.37 -23.29
C LYS A 128 3.77 24.78 -23.61
N ASP A 129 4.60 23.92 -24.20
CA ASP A 129 6.04 24.15 -24.42
C ASP A 129 6.81 24.53 -23.13
N ALA A 130 6.35 24.09 -21.96
CA ALA A 130 7.03 24.36 -20.69
C ALA A 130 8.05 23.25 -20.33
N LEU A 131 7.83 22.06 -20.89
CA LEU A 131 8.75 20.92 -20.82
C LEU A 131 9.03 20.37 -22.21
N ARG A 132 10.18 19.70 -22.34
CA ARG A 132 10.49 18.84 -23.48
C ARG A 132 11.02 17.50 -22.99
N VAL A 133 10.70 16.42 -23.72
CA VAL A 133 11.27 15.09 -23.45
C VAL A 133 12.66 15.00 -24.08
N ALA A 134 13.71 15.05 -23.28
CA ALA A 134 15.09 14.91 -23.74
C ALA A 134 15.44 13.44 -24.06
N LYS A 135 14.93 12.50 -23.26
CA LYS A 135 15.10 11.06 -23.47
C LYS A 135 13.88 10.31 -22.96
N ALA A 136 13.36 9.36 -23.74
CA ALA A 136 12.18 8.59 -23.34
C ALA A 136 12.51 7.45 -22.35
N LYS A 137 13.65 6.76 -22.53
CA LYS A 137 14.07 5.63 -21.69
C LYS A 137 15.57 5.71 -21.36
N PRO A 138 15.98 5.94 -20.10
CA PRO A 138 15.14 6.38 -18.98
C PRO A 138 14.56 7.78 -19.22
N LEU A 139 13.38 8.06 -18.66
CA LEU A 139 12.70 9.35 -18.84
C LEU A 139 13.57 10.50 -18.32
N ARG A 140 13.88 11.45 -19.21
CA ARG A 140 14.60 12.69 -18.92
C ARG A 140 13.86 13.87 -19.52
N LEU A 141 13.57 14.85 -18.68
CA LEU A 141 12.83 16.06 -19.01
C LEU A 141 13.78 17.25 -19.05
N GLU A 142 13.54 18.15 -19.99
CA GLU A 142 14.23 19.42 -20.13
C GLU A 142 13.22 20.53 -19.85
N VAL A 143 13.55 21.41 -18.91
CA VAL A 143 12.69 22.54 -18.54
C VAL A 143 12.95 23.68 -19.50
N LEU A 144 11.90 24.15 -20.16
CA LEU A 144 11.97 25.28 -21.07
C LEU A 144 11.60 26.56 -20.31
N GLU A 145 12.21 27.69 -20.68
CA GLU A 145 11.89 28.98 -20.06
C GLU A 145 10.62 29.62 -20.63
N LYS A 146 10.13 29.08 -21.74
CA LYS A 146 8.95 29.53 -22.45
C LYS A 146 7.67 29.25 -21.64
N ASN A 147 6.70 30.16 -21.72
CA ASN A 147 5.32 30.00 -21.22
C ASN A 147 5.18 29.69 -19.71
N LYS A 148 6.20 29.99 -18.89
CA LYS A 148 6.15 29.78 -17.42
C LYS A 148 5.01 30.54 -16.72
N GLU A 149 4.57 31.66 -17.28
CA GLU A 149 3.52 32.52 -16.69
C GLU A 149 2.09 31.98 -16.87
N LYS A 150 1.84 31.12 -17.87
CA LYS A 150 0.50 30.58 -18.17
C LYS A 150 0.22 29.23 -17.49
N LEU A 151 1.05 28.87 -16.52
CA LEU A 151 1.00 27.57 -15.87
C LEU A 151 0.04 27.56 -14.70
N ARG A 152 -0.68 26.44 -14.57
CA ARG A 152 -1.54 26.17 -13.42
C ARG A 152 -0.66 25.89 -12.21
N GLU A 153 -1.21 26.06 -11.01
CA GLU A 153 -0.45 25.86 -9.76
C GLU A 153 0.24 24.49 -9.69
N TYR A 154 -0.48 23.42 -9.99
CA TYR A 154 0.07 22.06 -9.99
C TYR A 154 1.12 21.83 -11.10
N GLU A 155 1.02 22.52 -12.23
CA GLU A 155 2.00 22.46 -13.33
C GLU A 155 3.30 23.15 -12.92
N SER A 156 3.20 24.33 -12.29
CA SER A 156 4.34 25.06 -11.74
C SER A 156 5.05 24.25 -10.65
N LEU A 157 4.29 23.60 -9.76
CA LEU A 157 4.85 22.71 -8.75
C LEU A 157 5.54 21.48 -9.38
N PHE A 158 4.99 20.94 -10.47
CA PHE A 158 5.62 19.84 -11.21
C PHE A 158 6.93 20.29 -11.87
N LEU A 159 6.98 21.47 -12.49
CA LEU A 159 8.22 22.03 -13.04
C LEU A 159 9.30 22.20 -11.97
N ALA A 160 8.94 22.75 -10.81
CA ALA A 160 9.85 22.89 -9.68
C ALA A 160 10.30 21.54 -9.09
N ALA A 161 9.56 20.46 -9.37
CA ALA A 161 9.93 19.12 -8.97
C ALA A 161 11.04 18.51 -9.83
N VAL A 162 11.22 18.97 -11.08
CA VAL A 162 12.27 18.47 -11.99
C VAL A 162 13.66 18.80 -11.43
N ASP A 163 14.53 17.79 -11.32
CA ASP A 163 15.92 17.95 -10.88
C ASP A 163 16.81 18.47 -12.02
N LYS A 164 18.03 18.93 -11.70
CA LYS A 164 19.02 19.39 -12.70
C LYS A 164 19.40 18.31 -13.73
N LYS A 165 19.12 17.04 -13.43
CA LYS A 165 19.39 15.90 -14.32
C LYS A 165 18.14 15.50 -15.13
N GLY A 166 17.06 16.28 -15.08
CA GLY A 166 15.82 16.03 -15.80
C GLY A 166 14.95 14.89 -15.24
N ARG A 167 15.15 14.48 -14.00
CA ARG A 167 14.32 13.47 -13.32
C ARG A 167 13.33 14.14 -12.38
N VAL A 168 12.21 13.49 -12.13
CA VAL A 168 11.24 13.93 -11.11
C VAL A 168 11.34 13.00 -9.91
N PRO A 169 11.92 13.43 -8.78
CA PRO A 169 11.98 12.59 -7.57
C PRO A 169 10.57 12.27 -7.07
N GLU A 170 10.30 11.01 -6.76
CA GLU A 170 8.99 10.54 -6.31
C GLU A 170 8.48 11.34 -5.10
N THR A 171 9.36 11.70 -4.17
CA THR A 171 9.01 12.50 -2.98
C THR A 171 8.45 13.89 -3.33
N LYS A 172 9.01 14.55 -4.35
CA LYS A 172 8.50 15.83 -4.83
C LYS A 172 7.21 15.65 -5.61
N LEU A 173 7.12 14.62 -6.46
CA LEU A 173 5.91 14.29 -7.22
C LEU A 173 4.71 14.03 -6.30
N ARG A 174 4.91 13.28 -5.21
CA ARG A 174 3.86 13.07 -4.19
C ARG A 174 3.36 14.39 -3.60
N LYS A 175 4.24 15.38 -3.37
CA LYS A 175 3.83 16.70 -2.86
C LYS A 175 2.96 17.43 -3.88
N VAL A 176 3.33 17.39 -5.17
CA VAL A 176 2.52 17.98 -6.25
C VAL A 176 1.12 17.39 -6.27
N ILE A 177 1.01 16.06 -6.27
CA ILE A 177 -0.30 15.38 -6.30
C ILE A 177 -1.10 15.62 -5.02
N THR A 178 -0.44 15.65 -3.86
CA THR A 178 -1.10 16.00 -2.59
C THR A 178 -1.69 17.41 -2.64
N SER A 179 -0.94 18.39 -3.15
CA SER A 179 -1.42 19.77 -3.33
C SER A 179 -2.57 19.84 -4.33
N LEU A 180 -2.50 19.12 -5.46
CA LEU A 180 -3.58 19.01 -6.43
C LEU A 180 -4.87 18.46 -5.81
N ILE A 181 -4.78 17.37 -5.04
CA ILE A 181 -5.93 16.77 -4.36
C ILE A 181 -6.54 17.74 -3.35
N LYS A 182 -5.72 18.43 -2.56
CA LYS A 182 -6.19 19.45 -1.61
C LYS A 182 -6.89 20.61 -2.32
N GLY A 183 -6.26 21.18 -3.35
CA GLY A 183 -6.85 22.27 -4.14
C GLY A 183 -8.14 21.85 -4.85
N THR A 184 -8.21 20.62 -5.37
CA THR A 184 -9.45 20.08 -5.97
C THR A 184 -10.55 19.94 -4.90
N ASN A 185 -10.23 19.38 -3.73
CA ASN A 185 -11.18 19.24 -2.63
C ASN A 185 -11.67 20.60 -2.11
N GLU A 186 -10.80 21.61 -2.06
CA GLU A 186 -11.17 22.97 -1.68
C GLU A 186 -12.12 23.59 -2.71
N LYS A 187 -11.84 23.44 -4.00
CA LYS A 187 -12.74 23.89 -5.09
C LYS A 187 -14.10 23.19 -5.08
N MET A 188 -14.17 21.98 -4.53
CA MET A 188 -15.39 21.19 -4.40
C MET A 188 -16.23 21.51 -3.16
N LYS A 189 -15.74 22.35 -2.23
CA LYS A 189 -16.52 22.74 -1.05
C LYS A 189 -17.82 23.43 -1.48
N GLY A 190 -18.95 22.94 -0.95
CA GLY A 190 -20.27 23.48 -1.27
C GLY A 190 -20.92 22.97 -2.56
N PHE A 191 -20.28 22.03 -3.29
CA PHE A 191 -20.84 21.43 -4.51
C PHE A 191 -21.13 19.93 -4.34
N SER A 192 -22.08 19.42 -5.14
CA SER A 192 -22.42 17.98 -5.16
C SER A 192 -21.31 17.21 -5.83
N ARG A 193 -20.63 16.32 -5.07
CA ARG A 193 -19.60 15.42 -5.63
C ARG A 193 -20.18 14.45 -6.66
N ARG A 194 -21.43 13.99 -6.46
CA ARG A 194 -22.09 13.07 -7.38
C ARG A 194 -22.39 13.76 -8.70
N ASP A 195 -23.08 14.89 -8.65
CA ASP A 195 -23.56 15.57 -9.86
C ASP A 195 -22.38 16.18 -10.63
N THR A 196 -21.34 16.65 -9.91
CA THR A 196 -20.11 17.14 -10.56
C THR A 196 -19.37 16.02 -11.27
N ARG A 197 -19.27 14.81 -10.68
CA ARG A 197 -18.68 13.65 -11.36
C ARG A 197 -19.42 13.33 -12.65
N GLU A 198 -20.74 13.29 -12.59
CA GLU A 198 -21.58 13.01 -13.75
C GLU A 198 -21.44 14.06 -14.85
N TYR A 199 -21.38 15.33 -14.45
CA TYR A 199 -21.10 16.43 -15.37
C TYR A 199 -19.76 16.26 -16.11
N TYR A 200 -18.67 15.94 -15.41
CA TYR A 200 -17.38 15.74 -16.09
C TYR A 200 -17.30 14.44 -16.90
N ARG A 201 -18.04 13.39 -16.54
CA ARG A 201 -18.21 12.22 -17.42
C ARG A 201 -18.85 12.63 -18.74
N SER A 202 -19.91 13.43 -18.70
CA SER A 202 -20.57 13.93 -19.91
C SER A 202 -19.65 14.82 -20.78
N ILE A 203 -18.69 15.52 -20.17
CA ILE A 203 -17.68 16.29 -20.92
C ILE A 203 -16.72 15.35 -21.66
N VAL A 204 -16.25 14.29 -20.99
CA VAL A 204 -15.40 13.27 -21.62
C VAL A 204 -16.13 12.59 -22.78
N ASP A 205 -17.40 12.24 -22.59
CA ASP A 205 -18.19 11.62 -23.67
C ASP A 205 -18.39 12.57 -24.86
N LYS A 206 -18.68 13.85 -24.61
CA LYS A 206 -18.75 14.87 -25.68
C LYS A 206 -17.42 15.06 -26.40
N ALA A 207 -16.29 15.00 -25.69
CA ALA A 207 -14.98 15.08 -26.32
C ALA A 207 -14.76 13.91 -27.32
N TRP A 208 -15.19 12.70 -26.96
CA TRP A 208 -15.18 11.55 -27.87
C TRP A 208 -16.11 11.73 -29.06
N GLU A 209 -17.32 12.24 -28.83
CA GLU A 209 -18.28 12.52 -29.90
C GLU A 209 -17.70 13.52 -30.91
N GLN A 210 -17.04 14.59 -30.44
CA GLN A 210 -16.40 15.58 -31.30
C GLN A 210 -15.30 14.97 -32.18
N VAL A 211 -14.48 14.08 -31.63
CA VAL A 211 -13.45 13.37 -32.40
C VAL A 211 -14.09 12.45 -33.44
N ALA A 212 -15.09 11.67 -33.05
CA ALA A 212 -15.75 10.72 -33.94
C ALA A 212 -16.57 11.40 -35.06
N SER A 213 -17.20 12.54 -34.77
CA SER A 213 -18.04 13.31 -35.70
C SER A 213 -17.25 14.19 -36.66
N SER A 214 -15.92 14.29 -36.50
CA SER A 214 -15.09 15.07 -37.41
C SER A 214 -15.05 14.42 -38.78
N GLU A 215 -15.48 15.13 -39.83
CA GLU A 215 -15.59 14.61 -41.20
C GLU A 215 -14.25 14.59 -41.94
N THR A 216 -13.36 15.55 -41.67
CA THR A 216 -12.04 15.66 -42.31
C THR A 216 -10.91 15.32 -41.35
N GLU A 217 -9.78 14.88 -41.91
CA GLU A 217 -8.59 14.48 -41.16
C GLU A 217 -7.96 15.66 -40.41
N GLU A 218 -7.97 16.86 -41.02
CA GLU A 218 -7.44 18.08 -40.43
C GLU A 218 -8.27 18.52 -39.21
N VAL A 219 -9.61 18.49 -39.33
CA VAL A 219 -10.50 18.87 -38.23
C VAL A 219 -10.42 17.82 -37.11
N ALA A 220 -10.35 16.54 -37.46
CA ALA A 220 -10.16 15.47 -36.48
C ALA A 220 -8.86 15.67 -35.70
N SER A 221 -7.77 16.03 -36.38
CA SER A 221 -6.49 16.34 -35.74
C SER A 221 -6.56 17.56 -34.82
N GLU A 222 -7.27 18.62 -35.22
CA GLU A 222 -7.41 19.83 -34.40
C GLU A 222 -8.24 19.55 -33.14
N VAL A 223 -9.36 18.83 -33.30
CA VAL A 223 -10.21 18.43 -32.17
C VAL A 223 -9.45 17.50 -31.23
N LEU A 224 -8.71 16.53 -31.79
CA LEU A 224 -7.85 15.64 -31.01
C LEU A 224 -6.79 16.43 -30.24
N ASP A 225 -6.11 17.38 -30.87
CA ASP A 225 -5.14 18.26 -30.20
C ASP A 225 -5.78 19.01 -29.03
N ARG A 226 -6.94 19.61 -29.26
CA ARG A 226 -7.69 20.40 -28.27
C ARG A 226 -8.13 19.54 -27.08
N GLU A 227 -8.76 18.40 -27.36
CA GLU A 227 -9.43 17.56 -26.38
C GLU A 227 -8.56 16.46 -25.77
N MET A 228 -7.31 16.28 -26.23
CA MET A 228 -6.39 15.21 -25.79
C MET A 228 -6.34 15.02 -24.26
N GLU A 229 -6.35 16.11 -23.48
CA GLU A 229 -6.36 16.05 -22.02
C GLU A 229 -7.61 15.34 -21.46
N TRP A 230 -8.79 15.57 -22.04
CA TRP A 230 -10.04 14.94 -21.64
C TRP A 230 -10.12 13.48 -22.10
N LEU A 231 -9.63 13.18 -23.31
CA LEU A 231 -9.65 11.83 -23.86
C LEU A 231 -8.83 10.86 -23.02
N ILE A 232 -7.63 11.29 -22.58
CA ILE A 232 -6.74 10.47 -21.73
C ILE A 232 -7.30 10.27 -20.31
N ALA A 233 -8.17 11.18 -19.85
CA ALA A 233 -8.84 11.03 -18.56
C ALA A 233 -9.82 9.84 -18.55
N ASP A 234 -10.33 9.41 -19.71
CA ASP A 234 -11.24 8.28 -19.82
C ASP A 234 -10.57 6.97 -19.38
N GLU A 235 -11.32 6.12 -18.69
CA GLU A 235 -10.86 4.78 -18.32
C GLU A 235 -10.54 3.93 -19.55
N ARG A 236 -11.42 4.01 -20.55
CA ARG A 236 -11.38 3.22 -21.79
C ARG A 236 -10.69 3.97 -22.93
N TYR A 237 -9.82 4.92 -22.63
CA TYR A 237 -9.20 5.78 -23.65
C TYR A 237 -8.49 5.00 -24.75
N GLU A 238 -7.85 3.87 -24.43
CA GLU A 238 -7.18 3.02 -25.41
C GLU A 238 -8.18 2.46 -26.43
N GLN A 239 -9.26 1.84 -25.94
CA GLN A 239 -10.28 1.25 -26.79
C GLN A 239 -11.00 2.34 -27.59
N ARG A 240 -11.43 3.42 -26.93
CA ARG A 240 -12.17 4.49 -27.58
C ARG A 240 -11.33 5.28 -28.58
N MET A 241 -10.02 5.41 -28.38
CA MET A 241 -9.16 5.99 -29.42
C MET A 241 -9.08 5.12 -30.66
N LYS A 242 -8.96 3.79 -30.50
CA LYS A 242 -8.98 2.87 -31.64
C LYS A 242 -10.32 2.91 -32.37
N GLU A 243 -11.43 2.99 -31.65
CA GLU A 243 -12.78 3.08 -32.22
C GLU A 243 -13.03 4.44 -32.92
N ALA A 244 -12.65 5.54 -32.28
CA ALA A 244 -12.90 6.89 -32.81
C ALA A 244 -11.98 7.24 -33.99
N LEU A 245 -10.73 6.78 -33.97
CA LEU A 245 -9.76 7.06 -35.03
C LEU A 245 -9.76 5.99 -36.11
N GLY A 246 -10.04 4.72 -35.77
CA GLY A 246 -10.13 3.62 -36.72
C GLY A 246 -8.95 3.56 -37.70
N ASP A 247 -9.29 3.49 -38.99
CA ASP A 247 -8.34 3.51 -40.11
C ASP A 247 -8.09 4.92 -40.68
N ARG A 248 -8.64 5.97 -40.05
CA ARG A 248 -8.45 7.36 -40.50
C ARG A 248 -6.99 7.77 -40.33
N VAL A 249 -6.48 8.60 -41.22
CA VAL A 249 -5.15 9.16 -41.06
C VAL A 249 -5.25 10.34 -40.07
N VAL A 250 -4.34 10.35 -39.10
CA VAL A 250 -4.27 11.34 -38.03
C VAL A 250 -2.98 12.13 -38.20
N ILE A 251 -3.11 13.44 -38.33
CA ILE A 251 -1.97 14.35 -38.28
C ILE A 251 -1.50 14.43 -36.83
N VAL A 252 -0.24 14.11 -36.58
CA VAL A 252 0.28 14.07 -35.21
C VAL A 252 0.49 15.51 -34.70
N PRO A 253 0.04 15.86 -33.49
CA PRO A 253 0.31 17.19 -32.93
C PRO A 253 1.81 17.45 -32.72
N VAL A 254 2.27 18.67 -33.01
CA VAL A 254 3.71 19.04 -32.96
C VAL A 254 4.31 18.90 -31.55
N TRP A 255 3.54 19.18 -30.51
CA TRP A 255 3.97 19.05 -29.12
C TRP A 255 4.10 17.58 -28.67
N TYR A 256 3.43 16.66 -29.38
CA TYR A 256 3.36 15.26 -28.99
C TYR A 256 4.72 14.58 -29.22
N PRO A 257 5.29 13.86 -28.22
CA PRO A 257 6.61 13.26 -28.34
C PRO A 257 6.79 12.34 -29.56
N GLY A 258 5.73 11.68 -30.02
CA GLY A 258 5.74 10.80 -31.20
C GLY A 258 5.82 11.53 -32.55
N TYR A 259 5.66 12.86 -32.59
CA TYR A 259 5.73 13.66 -33.82
C TYR A 259 7.05 13.44 -34.58
N ARG A 260 8.18 13.43 -33.86
CA ARG A 260 9.51 13.31 -34.47
C ARG A 260 9.83 11.89 -34.94
N THR A 261 9.21 10.87 -34.34
CA THR A 261 9.38 9.48 -34.77
C THR A 261 8.57 9.15 -36.01
N GLY A 262 7.40 9.79 -36.21
CA GLY A 262 6.62 9.69 -37.45
C GLY A 262 7.34 10.34 -38.65
N ALA A 263 8.08 11.42 -38.41
CA ALA A 263 8.86 12.10 -39.45
C ALA A 263 10.01 11.24 -40.02
N ALA A 264 10.48 10.22 -39.28
CA ALA A 264 11.54 9.32 -39.75
C ALA A 264 11.06 8.28 -40.79
N GLY A 265 9.74 8.08 -40.92
CA GLY A 265 9.14 7.20 -41.94
C GLY A 265 8.89 7.87 -43.29
N ALA A 266 8.91 9.21 -43.34
CA ALA A 266 8.69 9.98 -44.57
C ALA A 266 10.00 10.17 -45.35
N ARG A 267 10.38 9.15 -46.14
CA ARG A 267 11.43 9.30 -47.16
C ARG A 267 10.84 9.95 -48.40
N GLY A 268 10.79 11.28 -48.44
CA GLY A 268 10.43 12.06 -49.62
C GLY A 268 10.85 13.53 -49.48
N PRO A 269 11.28 14.21 -50.56
CA PRO A 269 11.64 15.62 -50.52
C PRO A 269 10.36 16.47 -50.50
N GLY A 270 9.88 16.76 -49.29
CA GLY A 270 8.76 17.65 -49.03
C GLY A 270 8.62 17.83 -47.53
N ILE A 271 8.14 18.98 -47.07
CA ILE A 271 7.80 19.20 -45.66
C ILE A 271 6.50 18.40 -45.41
N SER A 272 6.62 17.08 -45.25
CA SER A 272 5.48 16.22 -44.92
C SER A 272 5.24 16.31 -43.41
N VAL A 273 4.07 16.81 -43.02
CA VAL A 273 3.58 16.65 -41.65
C VAL A 273 3.47 15.15 -41.35
N PRO A 274 4.02 14.66 -40.22
CA PRO A 274 3.95 13.26 -39.88
C PRO A 274 2.49 12.88 -39.62
N SER A 275 1.94 12.08 -40.53
CA SER A 275 0.62 11.50 -40.42
C SER A 275 0.73 10.00 -40.15
N LEU A 276 -0.16 9.46 -39.31
CA LEU A 276 -0.16 8.05 -38.92
C LEU A 276 -1.59 7.50 -39.08
N PRO A 277 -1.76 6.22 -39.42
CA PRO A 277 -3.03 5.55 -39.26
C PRO A 277 -3.53 5.69 -37.81
N GLY A 278 -4.84 5.89 -37.63
CA GLY A 278 -5.47 6.16 -36.34
C GLY A 278 -5.17 5.08 -35.29
N SER A 279 -5.16 3.82 -35.71
CA SER A 279 -4.76 2.68 -34.88
C SER A 279 -3.31 2.75 -34.40
N GLU A 280 -2.36 3.12 -35.26
CA GLU A 280 -0.95 3.32 -34.92
C GLU A 280 -0.75 4.54 -34.01
N PHE A 281 -1.46 5.63 -34.28
CA PHE A 281 -1.47 6.79 -33.39
C PHE A 281 -2.01 6.42 -32.00
N ALA A 282 -3.14 5.71 -31.93
CA ALA A 282 -3.73 5.25 -30.67
C ALA A 282 -2.74 4.39 -29.87
N ASN A 283 -2.07 3.44 -30.53
CA ASN A 283 -1.02 2.61 -29.93
C ASN A 283 0.16 3.46 -29.44
N SER A 284 0.55 4.50 -30.19
CA SER A 284 1.65 5.39 -29.79
C SER A 284 1.33 6.18 -28.51
N VAL A 285 0.08 6.63 -28.34
CA VAL A 285 -0.39 7.33 -27.15
C VAL A 285 -0.38 6.41 -25.94
N VAL A 286 -0.92 5.20 -26.07
CA VAL A 286 -0.89 4.20 -24.99
C VAL A 286 0.56 3.94 -24.55
N ARG A 287 1.46 3.65 -25.50
CA ARG A 287 2.89 3.43 -25.21
C ARG A 287 3.55 4.64 -24.55
N SER A 288 3.16 5.85 -24.92
CA SER A 288 3.68 7.08 -24.32
C SER A 288 3.16 7.27 -22.89
N VAL A 289 1.87 7.01 -22.67
CA VAL A 289 1.25 7.09 -21.34
C VAL A 289 1.87 6.08 -20.39
N GLU A 290 2.00 4.84 -20.81
CA GLU A 290 2.67 3.77 -20.04
C GLU A 290 4.15 4.08 -19.80
N GLY A 291 4.87 4.50 -20.86
CA GLY A 291 6.28 4.85 -20.76
C GLY A 291 6.53 5.99 -19.77
N PHE A 292 5.63 6.96 -19.69
CA PHE A 292 5.72 8.08 -18.75
C PHE A 292 5.26 7.69 -17.35
N ALA A 293 4.21 6.90 -17.22
CA ALA A 293 3.77 6.35 -15.94
C ALA A 293 4.93 5.57 -15.28
N HIS A 294 5.58 4.66 -16.03
CA HIS A 294 6.76 3.92 -15.54
C HIS A 294 7.97 4.82 -15.28
N GLY A 295 8.16 5.88 -16.07
CA GLY A 295 9.26 6.83 -15.90
C GLY A 295 9.12 7.74 -14.67
N LEU A 296 7.88 8.08 -14.29
CA LEU A 296 7.57 8.97 -13.17
C LEU A 296 7.31 8.20 -11.86
N VAL A 297 6.63 7.06 -11.93
CA VAL A 297 6.21 6.27 -10.77
C VAL A 297 6.75 4.86 -10.90
N SER A 298 7.80 4.55 -10.13
CA SER A 298 8.43 3.22 -10.15
C SER A 298 7.62 2.13 -9.43
N LYS A 299 6.87 2.52 -8.38
CA LYS A 299 6.06 1.62 -7.54
C LYS A 299 4.74 2.30 -7.20
N VAL A 300 3.68 1.91 -7.90
CA VAL A 300 2.36 2.56 -7.84
C VAL A 300 1.72 2.43 -6.45
N GLU A 301 1.91 1.28 -5.78
CA GLU A 301 1.32 1.01 -4.46
C GLU A 301 1.96 1.87 -3.37
N SER A 302 3.30 1.99 -3.36
CA SER A 302 3.99 2.83 -2.38
C SER A 302 3.76 4.31 -2.63
N PHE A 303 3.67 4.71 -3.90
CA PHE A 303 3.36 6.07 -4.30
C PHE A 303 1.96 6.48 -3.82
N THR A 304 0.95 5.68 -4.17
CA THR A 304 -0.45 5.89 -3.78
C THR A 304 -0.60 5.83 -2.26
N GLY A 305 -0.02 4.82 -1.61
CA GLY A 305 -0.02 4.70 -0.14
C GLY A 305 0.66 5.87 0.57
N GLY A 306 1.66 6.49 -0.05
CA GLY A 306 2.31 7.69 0.48
C GLY A 306 1.43 8.93 0.40
N ILE A 307 0.61 9.05 -0.64
CA ILE A 307 -0.31 10.16 -0.85
C ILE A 307 -1.55 10.01 0.04
N THR A 308 -2.16 8.82 0.07
CA THR A 308 -3.36 8.55 0.87
C THR A 308 -3.12 8.75 2.36
N LYS A 309 -1.93 8.44 2.88
CA LYS A 309 -1.56 8.75 4.27
C LYS A 309 -1.65 10.24 4.63
N VAL A 310 -1.46 11.13 3.65
CA VAL A 310 -1.48 12.58 3.86
C VAL A 310 -2.85 13.18 3.55
N THR A 311 -3.52 12.68 2.51
CA THR A 311 -4.82 13.21 2.07
C THR A 311 -6.00 12.59 2.83
N ASN A 312 -5.83 11.36 3.32
CA ASN A 312 -6.80 10.62 4.11
C ASN A 312 -6.07 9.89 5.26
N PRO A 313 -5.56 10.62 6.27
CA PRO A 313 -4.81 10.02 7.36
C PRO A 313 -5.71 9.05 8.15
N PRO A 314 -5.16 7.90 8.59
CA PRO A 314 -5.91 7.00 9.47
C PRO A 314 -6.31 7.76 10.74
N PRO A 315 -7.48 7.44 11.33
CA PRO A 315 -7.92 8.09 12.56
C PRO A 315 -6.85 7.93 13.65
N ALA A 316 -6.60 9.02 14.39
CA ALA A 316 -5.65 9.01 15.49
C ALA A 316 -6.02 7.89 16.46
N LYS A 317 -5.01 7.11 16.91
CA LYS A 317 -5.22 6.13 17.97
C LYS A 317 -5.65 6.92 19.21
N SER A 318 -6.88 6.72 19.69
CA SER A 318 -7.22 7.09 21.06
C SER A 318 -6.36 6.22 21.95
N GLY A 319 -5.30 6.80 22.50
CA GLY A 319 -4.53 6.16 23.55
C GLY A 319 -5.45 6.01 24.74
N SER A 320 -5.90 4.80 25.03
CA SER A 320 -6.39 4.46 26.36
C SER A 320 -5.16 4.52 27.28
N SER A 321 -4.88 5.69 27.85
CA SER A 321 -4.02 5.78 29.02
C SER A 321 -4.73 5.02 30.14
N TRP A 322 -4.32 3.77 30.32
CA TRP A 322 -4.53 3.03 31.56
C TRP A 322 -3.73 3.77 32.64
N SER A 323 -4.40 4.69 33.33
CA SER A 323 -3.90 5.24 34.58
C SER A 323 -4.29 4.28 35.70
N SER A 324 -3.40 3.34 36.03
CA SER A 324 -3.47 2.66 37.32
C SER A 324 -2.97 3.63 38.39
N GLY A 325 -3.89 4.19 39.16
CA GLY A 325 -3.59 5.01 40.32
C GLY A 325 -4.86 5.18 41.12
N GLY A 326 -4.95 4.50 42.25
CA GLY A 326 -6.12 4.47 43.11
C GLY A 326 -6.36 5.77 43.88
N SER A 327 -7.38 5.69 44.74
CA SER A 327 -7.82 6.66 45.74
C SER A 327 -8.84 7.71 45.26
N GLY A 328 -10.11 7.41 45.55
CA GLY A 328 -10.91 8.26 46.44
C GLY A 328 -11.33 9.67 46.00
N CYS A 329 -12.65 9.83 45.99
CA CYS A 329 -13.39 11.02 46.41
C CYS A 329 -13.80 12.09 45.37
N ALA A 330 -15.13 12.22 45.33
CA ALA A 330 -15.92 13.45 45.27
C ALA A 330 -15.96 14.24 43.96
N CYS A 331 -17.09 14.05 43.27
CA CYS A 331 -17.76 15.11 42.52
C CYS A 331 -17.80 16.41 43.34
N ALA A 332 -17.23 17.47 42.79
CA ALA A 332 -17.58 18.84 43.12
C ALA A 332 -17.81 19.58 41.81
N CYS A 333 -19.08 19.66 41.42
CA CYS A 333 -19.55 20.66 40.48
C CYS A 333 -19.32 22.05 41.10
N ALA A 334 -18.53 22.88 40.42
CA ALA A 334 -18.67 24.34 40.50
C ALA A 334 -19.19 24.79 39.14
N CYS A 335 -20.51 24.96 39.09
CA CYS A 335 -21.22 25.52 37.94
C CYS A 335 -20.85 26.99 37.75
N ALA A 336 -20.48 27.36 36.53
CA ALA A 336 -20.86 28.63 35.93
C ALA A 336 -21.03 28.44 34.43
N GLY A 337 -22.25 28.06 34.03
CA GLY A 337 -22.85 28.35 32.72
C GLY A 337 -22.25 27.69 31.48
N CYS A 338 -22.75 26.50 31.13
CA CYS A 338 -23.23 26.22 29.76
C CYS A 338 -24.07 24.94 29.77
N ALA A 339 -25.28 25.03 29.25
CA ALA A 339 -26.24 23.95 29.15
C ALA A 339 -25.70 22.83 28.23
N CYS A 340 -25.41 21.67 28.79
CA CYS A 340 -25.27 20.44 28.03
C CYS A 340 -26.53 19.60 28.24
N ALA A 341 -27.35 19.53 27.20
CA ALA A 341 -28.39 18.53 27.08
C ALA A 341 -27.72 17.15 26.94
N CYS A 342 -27.76 16.37 28.03
CA CYS A 342 -27.44 14.96 28.02
C CYS A 342 -28.56 14.19 27.32
N ALA A 343 -28.30 13.64 26.13
CA ALA A 343 -29.10 12.55 25.58
C ALA A 343 -28.45 11.22 26.02
N GLY A 344 -29.24 10.45 26.76
CA GLY A 344 -28.80 9.30 27.55
C GLY A 344 -28.34 8.08 26.76
N GLY A 345 -27.50 7.30 27.43
CA GLY A 345 -27.13 5.95 27.03
C GLY A 345 -28.26 4.95 27.24
N GLY A 346 -28.31 3.96 26.36
CA GLY A 346 -29.09 2.75 26.50
C GLY A 346 -28.18 1.54 26.27
N ARG A 347 -27.90 0.86 27.39
CA ARG A 347 -27.51 -0.56 27.59
C ARG A 347 -26.46 -1.21 26.71
#